data_AF-A0ABD5IZE5-F1
#
_entry.id   AF-A0ABD5IZE5-F1
#
_cell.length_a   1.000
_cell.length_b   1.000
_cell.length_c   1.000
_cell.angle_alpha   90.00
_cell.angle_beta   90.00
_cell.angle_gamma   90.00
#
_symmetry.space_group_name_H-M   'P 1'
#
loop_
_entity.id
_entity.type
_entity.pdbx_description
1 polymer ?
#
loop_
_entity_poly.entity_id
_entity_poly.type
_entity_poly.pdbx_seq_one_letter_code
_entity_poly.pdbx_strand_id
1 'polypeptide(L)' 'MDENEGMSCQAVAKKLDIPSCTQVKVWVKKCRNGESLGDQRRKTSEQESIGWLSPNEI' A
#
# COMPACT_ATOMS: atom_id res chain seq x y z
N MET A 1 2.31 -0.93 -33.86
CA MET A 1 1.90 -0.46 -32.53
C MET A 1 2.26 -1.59 -31.60
N ASP A 2 3.48 -1.58 -31.05
CA ASP A 2 3.94 -2.61 -30.12
C ASP A 2 3.05 -2.55 -28.87
N GLU A 3 2.10 -3.46 -28.82
CA GLU A 3 1.26 -3.71 -27.67
C GLU A 3 2.18 -4.24 -26.57
N ASN A 4 2.73 -3.30 -25.80
CA ASN A 4 3.55 -3.51 -24.63
C ASN A 4 2.95 -4.66 -23.81
N GLU A 5 3.51 -5.87 -23.96
CA GLU A 5 3.05 -7.08 -23.30
C GLU A 5 3.31 -6.92 -21.80
N GLY A 6 2.35 -6.27 -21.13
CA GLY A 6 2.42 -6.02 -19.70
C GLY A 6 2.46 -7.35 -18.98
N MET A 7 3.48 -7.55 -18.13
CA MET A 7 3.53 -8.74 -17.30
C MET A 7 2.27 -8.82 -16.42
N SER A 8 1.58 -9.97 -16.47
CA SER A 8 0.45 -10.23 -15.58
C SER A 8 0.89 -10.08 -14.11
N CYS A 9 0.00 -9.57 -13.26
CA CYS A 9 0.24 -9.45 -11.82
C CYS A 9 0.65 -10.80 -11.18
N GLN A 10 0.21 -11.91 -11.75
CA GLN A 10 0.59 -13.26 -11.31
C GLN A 10 2.04 -13.60 -11.67
N ALA A 11 2.50 -13.19 -12.86
CA ALA A 11 3.89 -13.37 -13.28
C ALA A 11 4.84 -12.51 -12.42
N VAL A 12 4.43 -11.27 -12.12
CA VAL A 12 5.17 -10.38 -11.21
C VAL A 12 5.23 -10.96 -9.79
N ALA A 13 4.11 -11.49 -9.27
CA ALA A 13 4.07 -12.11 -7.96
C ALA A 13 5.02 -13.32 -7.87
N LYS A 14 5.03 -14.19 -8.89
CA LYS A 14 5.96 -15.33 -8.95
C LYS A 14 7.42 -14.88 -9.02
N LYS A 15 7.72 -13.85 -9.81
CA LYS A 15 9.09 -13.35 -10.00
C LYS A 15 9.66 -12.68 -8.75
N LEU A 16 8.80 -12.03 -7.97
CA LEU A 16 9.15 -11.35 -6.72
C LEU A 16 8.93 -12.23 -5.48
N ASP A 17 8.57 -13.51 -5.66
CA ASP A 17 8.21 -14.45 -4.59
C ASP A 17 7.18 -13.90 -3.60
N ILE A 18 6.18 -13.17 -4.14
CA ILE A 18 5.11 -12.58 -3.35
C ILE A 18 4.00 -13.63 -3.20
N PRO A 19 3.57 -13.93 -1.96
CA PRO A 19 2.60 -15.00 -1.71
C PRO A 19 1.22 -14.70 -2.29
N SER A 20 0.89 -13.43 -2.57
CA SER A 20 -0.41 -13.04 -3.11
C SER A 20 -0.31 -12.06 -4.27
N CYS A 21 -0.83 -12.49 -5.43
CA CYS A 21 -1.03 -11.64 -6.61
C CYS A 21 -1.91 -10.40 -6.30
N THR A 22 -2.78 -10.47 -5.30
CA THR A 22 -3.60 -9.34 -4.86
C THR A 22 -2.75 -8.20 -4.30
N GLN A 23 -1.62 -8.50 -3.61
CA GLN A 23 -0.70 -7.47 -3.13
C GLN A 23 -0.09 -6.69 -4.29
N VAL A 24 0.31 -7.38 -5.35
CA VAL A 24 0.81 -6.76 -6.58
C VAL A 24 -0.25 -5.86 -7.22
N LYS A 25 -1.51 -6.31 -7.31
CA LYS A 25 -2.61 -5.48 -7.84
C LYS A 25 -2.81 -4.19 -7.04
N VAL A 26 -2.75 -4.29 -5.70
CA VAL A 26 -2.89 -3.12 -4.82
C VAL A 26 -1.73 -2.14 -5.04
N TRP A 27 -0.51 -2.63 -5.22
CA TRP A 27 0.65 -1.79 -5.52
C TRP A 27 0.52 -1.09 -6.86
N VAL A 28 0.15 -1.82 -7.92
CA VAL A 28 -0.08 -1.25 -9.25
C VAL A 28 -1.16 -0.16 -9.18
N LYS A 29 -2.24 -0.40 -8.45
CA LYS A 29 -3.32 0.58 -8.26
C LYS A 29 -2.81 1.84 -7.55
N LYS A 30 -2.05 1.69 -6.46
CA LYS A 30 -1.48 2.83 -5.72
C LYS A 30 -0.48 3.63 -6.57
N CYS A 31 0.43 2.95 -7.26
CA CYS A 31 1.37 3.61 -8.18
C CYS A 31 0.64 4.41 -9.27
N ARG A 32 -0.43 3.86 -9.84
CA ARG A 32 -1.25 4.57 -10.84
C ARG A 32 -1.96 5.79 -10.25
N ASN A 33 -2.36 5.72 -8.98
CA ASN A 33 -3.04 6.80 -8.27
C ASN A 33 -2.08 7.84 -7.68
N GLY A 34 -0.76 7.67 -7.86
CA GLY A 34 0.27 8.52 -7.23
C GLY A 34 0.36 8.34 -5.71
N GLU A 35 -0.24 7.29 -5.15
CA GLU A 35 -0.23 7.01 -3.73
C GLU A 35 1.07 6.33 -3.31
N SER A 36 1.64 6.76 -2.18
CA SER A 36 2.82 6.12 -1.61
C SER A 36 2.52 4.68 -1.16
N LEU A 37 3.41 3.76 -1.53
CA LEU A 37 3.43 2.39 -1.00
C LEU A 37 4.01 2.41 0.42
N GLY A 38 3.27 3.00 1.35
CA GLY A 38 3.68 3.09 2.74
C GLY A 38 3.89 1.71 3.35
N ASP A 39 5.04 1.51 3.98
CA ASP A 39 5.38 0.31 4.73
C ASP A 39 4.43 0.18 5.93
N GLN A 40 3.53 -0.80 5.88
CA GLN A 40 2.54 -1.01 6.94
C GLN A 40 3.13 -1.68 8.19
N ARG A 41 4.43 -2.02 8.21
CA ARG A 41 5.08 -2.66 9.37
C ARG A 41 5.12 -1.76 10.61
N ARG A 42 4.76 -0.48 10.47
CA ARG A 42 4.66 0.50 11.57
C ARG A 42 3.23 0.89 11.98
N LYS A 43 2.19 0.20 11.51
CA LYS A 43 0.79 0.54 11.88
C LYS A 43 0.34 0.05 13.26
N THR A 44 1.26 -0.41 14.11
CA THR A 44 0.95 -0.78 15.51
C THR A 44 1.43 0.24 16.54
N SER A 45 1.92 1.43 16.14
CA SER A 45 2.42 2.41 17.13
C SER A 45 1.99 3.87 16.92
N GLU A 46 1.14 4.18 15.93
CA GLU A 46 0.70 5.57 15.67
C GLU A 46 -0.82 5.67 15.54
N GLN A 47 -1.54 5.04 16.48
CA GLN A 47 -2.98 5.29 16.70
C GLN A 47 -3.33 5.57 18.18
N GLU A 48 -2.35 5.78 19.07
CA GLU A 48 -2.59 6.09 20.49
C GLU A 48 -2.15 7.50 20.91
N SER A 49 -2.28 8.52 20.06
CA SER A 49 -2.06 9.91 20.53
C SER A 49 -2.83 10.97 19.73
N ILE A 50 -4.12 10.76 19.49
CA ILE A 50 -5.06 11.87 19.21
C ILE A 50 -6.44 11.58 19.85
N GLY A 51 -6.42 11.33 21.15
CA GLY A 51 -7.57 11.51 22.03
C GLY A 51 -7.02 12.15 23.30
N TRP A 52 -7.77 13.05 23.94
CA TRP A 52 -7.38 13.78 25.16
C TRP A 52 -6.60 15.09 24.96
N LEU A 53 -7.12 16.01 24.15
CA LEU A 53 -7.14 17.41 24.57
C LEU A 53 -8.53 17.97 24.26
N SER A 54 -9.46 17.75 25.20
CA SER A 54 -10.65 18.58 25.32
C SER A 54 -10.19 19.99 25.69
N PRO A 55 -10.48 21.04 24.91
CA PRO A 55 -10.21 22.39 25.33
C PRO A 55 -11.45 22.89 26.08
N ASN A 56 -11.49 22.71 27.40
CA ASN A 56 -12.29 23.55 28.30
C ASN A 56 -11.82 23.41 29.75
N GLU A 57 -11.84 24.55 30.46
CA GLU A 57 -11.45 24.80 31.87
C GLU A 57 -9.92 24.97 32.04
N ILE A 58 -9.35 26.15 32.32
CA ILE A 58 -9.72 27.29 33.22
C ILE A 58 -9.25 28.62 32.59
#